data_AF-A0A6A6WVF9-F1
#
_entry.id   AF-A0A6A6WVF9-F1
#
_cell.length_a   1.000
_cell.length_b   1.000
_cell.length_c   1.000
_cell.angle_alpha   90.00
_cell.angle_beta   90.00
_cell.angle_gamma   90.00
#
_symmetry.space_group_name_H-M   'P 1'
#
loop_
_entity.id
_entity.type
_entity.pdbx_description
1 polymer ?
#
loop_
_entity_poly.entity_id
_entity_poly.type
_entity_poly.pdbx_seq_one_letter_code
_entity_poly.pdbx_strand_id
1 'polypeptide(L)'
;MDPLPQYPDHAFIPYLAPPSSPTPPISPSSDISAPAADLRPITLLNTSTWTYCGPLLPPTPSALPPSFHTWSASTITGSFLPRLLPFLRFLDTFLKEAGAEHYWLTIRATKPTTEYDTVRWHTDDLFFDYDGEKDRLELDHKQRQKRRRRKKKPGYWKLATTLLGPGTLFLRDGTHARRTQRAAKAAECASRGEHTCTNFRCLGCLDAVEAVRQTLAKSFEHEDVESPEYGEAAFFRLGDEEGAVHSEPPCHTDRIFVNVVPGGEDELRGLMGRWGMGAFPRSWCFGVPMGFAGFEGVAPSVSLEHPLPRSLPVALGVAQLGRREEDDDDDDDDDDEEDGVSDVVVITAHDSINDDARSVTTSTMSLNLREEYTDWLREKGFQFSQIFGQAGEKRDSKREDSRVALDRMGEGMGMKAGFNI
;
A
#
# COMPACT_ATOMS: atom_id res chain seq x y z
N MET A 1 -6.17 -6.41 19.36
CA MET A 1 -5.75 -5.16 20.05
C MET A 1 -4.98 -4.36 19.03
N ASP A 2 -5.20 -3.05 18.95
CA ASP A 2 -4.37 -2.22 18.07
C ASP A 2 -2.91 -2.30 18.56
N PRO A 3 -1.94 -2.84 17.78
CA PRO A 3 -0.54 -2.94 18.24
C PRO A 3 0.14 -1.58 18.28
N LEU A 4 -0.47 -0.53 17.70
CA LEU A 4 0.11 0.80 17.57
C LEU A 4 0.63 1.42 18.88
N PRO A 5 -0.06 1.34 20.04
CA PRO A 5 0.42 2.00 21.25
C PRO A 5 1.74 1.42 21.78
N GLN A 6 2.15 0.24 21.32
CA GLN A 6 3.34 -0.46 21.81
C GLN A 6 4.62 -0.05 21.08
N TYR A 7 4.51 0.51 19.87
CA TYR A 7 5.65 0.79 19.01
C TYR A 7 5.74 2.30 18.69
N PRO A 8 6.98 2.85 18.59
CA PRO A 8 7.20 4.23 18.17
C PRO A 8 6.95 4.35 16.64
N ASP A 9 7.63 5.28 15.97
CA ASP A 9 7.48 5.49 14.52
C ASP A 9 7.85 4.22 13.72
N HIS A 10 8.92 3.52 14.14
CA HIS A 10 9.31 2.20 13.65
C HIS A 10 9.90 1.31 14.74
N ALA A 11 9.81 -0.01 14.57
CA ALA A 11 10.44 -1.01 15.44
C ALA A 11 10.88 -2.23 14.63
N PHE A 12 11.90 -2.93 15.10
CA PHE A 12 12.33 -4.20 14.51
C PHE A 12 11.85 -5.36 15.39
N ILE A 13 11.08 -6.26 14.79
CA ILE A 13 10.41 -7.35 15.47
C ILE A 13 11.03 -8.66 14.99
N PRO A 14 11.69 -9.44 15.86
CA PRO A 14 12.26 -10.71 15.46
C PRO A 14 11.16 -11.71 15.12
N TYR A 15 11.24 -12.33 13.94
CA TYR A 15 10.39 -13.43 13.51
C TYR A 15 11.13 -14.76 13.40
N LEU A 16 12.47 -14.73 13.39
CA LEU A 16 13.30 -15.90 13.61
C LEU A 16 13.76 -15.92 15.06
N ALA A 17 13.94 -17.12 15.61
CA ALA A 17 14.58 -17.26 16.90
C ALA A 17 16.00 -16.65 16.81
N PRO A 18 16.45 -15.90 17.83
CA PRO A 18 17.84 -15.46 17.88
C PRO A 18 18.73 -16.70 17.79
N PRO A 19 19.89 -16.61 17.11
CA PRO A 19 20.84 -17.70 17.10
C PRO A 19 21.14 -18.05 18.56
N SER A 20 20.79 -19.26 18.97
CA SER A 20 20.99 -19.73 20.34
C SER A 20 22.44 -19.43 20.73
N SER A 21 22.62 -18.65 21.81
CA SER A 21 23.92 -18.14 22.25
C SER A 21 24.97 -19.23 22.10
N PRO A 22 26.14 -18.94 21.50
CA PRO A 22 27.14 -19.94 21.19
C PRO A 22 27.42 -20.74 22.46
N THR A 23 27.14 -22.03 22.41
CA THR A 23 27.51 -22.97 23.46
C THR A 23 29.00 -22.75 23.74
N PRO A 24 29.44 -22.62 25.00
CA PRO A 24 30.82 -22.26 25.32
C PRO A 24 31.79 -23.14 24.52
N PRO A 25 32.86 -22.54 23.95
CA PRO A 25 33.67 -23.16 22.92
C PRO A 25 34.28 -24.48 23.44
N ILE A 26 33.75 -25.60 22.95
CA ILE A 26 34.43 -26.89 23.06
C ILE A 26 35.49 -26.89 21.96
N SER A 27 36.70 -26.48 22.34
CA SER A 27 37.96 -26.63 21.62
C SER A 27 38.13 -25.87 20.28
N PRO A 28 39.33 -25.32 20.02
CA PRO A 28 39.61 -24.52 18.84
C PRO A 28 39.87 -25.41 17.62
N SER A 29 38.83 -25.70 16.84
CA SER A 29 39.00 -26.06 15.43
C SER A 29 38.60 -24.86 14.57
N SER A 30 39.60 -24.29 13.93
CA SER A 30 39.54 -23.14 13.03
C SER A 30 38.66 -23.42 11.81
N ASP A 31 37.42 -22.94 11.85
CA ASP A 31 36.64 -22.50 10.68
C ASP A 31 35.54 -21.54 11.16
N ILE A 32 35.77 -20.24 10.96
CA ILE A 32 34.87 -19.16 11.37
C ILE A 32 33.94 -18.84 10.20
N SER A 33 32.71 -19.33 10.28
CA SER A 33 31.54 -18.75 9.63
C SER A 33 30.34 -19.01 10.53
N ALA A 34 29.76 -17.93 11.06
CA ALA A 34 28.63 -17.98 11.97
C ALA A 34 27.45 -18.73 11.35
N PRO A 35 26.61 -19.42 12.15
CA PRO A 35 25.52 -20.25 11.66
C PRO A 35 24.34 -19.36 11.28
N ALA A 36 24.45 -18.65 10.15
CA ALA A 36 23.26 -18.47 9.33
C ALA A 36 22.81 -19.90 9.03
N ALA A 37 21.64 -20.31 9.55
CA ALA A 37 21.07 -21.62 9.30
C ALA A 37 21.33 -22.00 7.84
N ASP A 38 21.82 -23.22 7.59
CA ASP A 38 22.30 -23.80 6.32
C ASP A 38 21.24 -23.75 5.20
N LEU A 39 20.84 -22.54 4.84
CA LEU A 39 19.88 -22.25 3.82
C LEU A 39 20.67 -22.20 2.54
N ARG A 40 20.36 -23.16 1.66
CA ARG A 40 20.94 -23.22 0.33
C ARG A 40 20.90 -21.83 -0.32
N PRO A 41 21.99 -21.43 -1.01
CA PRO A 41 22.02 -20.17 -1.74
C PRO A 41 20.83 -20.06 -2.69
N ILE A 42 20.27 -18.88 -2.78
CA ILE A 42 19.28 -18.52 -3.81
C ILE A 42 19.83 -17.34 -4.62
N THR A 43 19.50 -17.31 -5.90
CA THR A 43 19.84 -16.22 -6.82
C THR A 43 18.63 -15.85 -7.66
N LEU A 44 18.62 -14.65 -8.20
CA LEU A 44 17.53 -14.13 -9.02
C LEU A 44 17.85 -14.23 -10.50
N LEU A 45 16.87 -14.70 -11.27
CA LEU A 45 16.89 -14.77 -12.73
C LEU A 45 16.52 -13.42 -13.37
N ASN A 46 15.63 -12.66 -12.73
CA ASN A 46 15.14 -11.36 -13.21
C ASN A 46 14.64 -10.50 -12.05
N THR A 47 14.47 -9.20 -12.32
CA THR A 47 13.70 -8.30 -11.46
C THR A 47 12.22 -8.52 -11.73
N SER A 48 11.45 -8.84 -10.69
CA SER A 48 10.02 -9.11 -10.79
C SER A 48 9.33 -8.95 -9.45
N THR A 49 8.01 -8.85 -9.48
CA THR A 49 7.19 -8.68 -8.29
C THR A 49 6.04 -9.67 -8.31
N TRP A 50 5.71 -10.25 -7.15
CA TRP A 50 4.46 -10.97 -6.92
C TRP A 50 3.68 -10.29 -5.81
N THR A 51 2.37 -10.17 -6.00
CA THR A 51 1.47 -9.52 -5.05
C THR A 51 0.25 -10.39 -4.81
N TYR A 52 -0.18 -10.41 -3.56
CA TYR A 52 -1.43 -11.01 -3.11
C TYR A 52 -2.22 -10.00 -2.29
N CYS A 53 -3.53 -9.93 -2.53
CA CYS A 53 -4.46 -9.14 -1.75
C CYS A 53 -5.66 -10.02 -1.39
N GLY A 54 -5.90 -10.24 -0.10
CA GLY A 54 -6.90 -11.20 0.37
C GLY A 54 -6.74 -11.59 1.84
N PRO A 55 -7.43 -12.66 2.28
CA PRO A 55 -7.26 -13.25 3.61
C PRO A 55 -5.82 -13.71 3.86
N LEU A 56 -5.39 -13.76 5.13
CA LEU A 56 -4.06 -14.25 5.50
C LEU A 56 -3.75 -15.62 4.89
N LEU A 57 -2.62 -15.74 4.18
CA LEU A 57 -2.21 -17.00 3.59
C LEU A 57 -1.76 -17.99 4.68
N PRO A 58 -2.27 -19.23 4.68
CA PRO A 58 -1.76 -20.26 5.59
C PRO A 58 -0.25 -20.49 5.35
N PRO A 59 0.56 -20.66 6.40
CA PRO A 59 2.01 -20.80 6.29
C PRO A 59 2.43 -22.22 5.86
N THR A 60 1.86 -22.71 4.76
CA THR A 60 2.12 -24.03 4.17
C THR A 60 2.35 -23.92 2.67
N PRO A 61 3.30 -24.69 2.08
CA PRO A 61 3.59 -24.63 0.66
C PRO A 61 2.37 -24.78 -0.25
N SER A 62 1.48 -25.73 0.07
CA SER A 62 0.33 -26.08 -0.75
C SER A 62 -0.82 -25.08 -0.69
N ALA A 63 -0.79 -24.15 0.26
CA ALA A 63 -1.82 -23.11 0.41
C ALA A 63 -1.46 -21.82 -0.34
N LEU A 64 -0.24 -21.71 -0.89
CA LEU A 64 0.16 -20.55 -1.66
C LEU A 64 -0.55 -20.55 -3.02
N PRO A 65 -0.95 -19.37 -3.56
CA PRO A 65 -1.63 -19.31 -4.84
C PRO A 65 -0.78 -19.91 -5.98
N PRO A 66 -1.37 -20.57 -7.00
CA PRO A 66 -0.62 -21.10 -8.14
C PRO A 66 0.28 -20.06 -8.83
N SER A 67 -0.17 -18.81 -8.90
CA SER A 67 0.60 -17.67 -9.43
C SER A 67 1.92 -17.43 -8.69
N PHE A 68 1.97 -17.70 -7.38
CA PHE A 68 3.20 -17.60 -6.59
C PHE A 68 4.21 -18.63 -7.05
N HIS A 69 3.79 -19.88 -7.26
CA HIS A 69 4.69 -20.95 -7.70
C HIS A 69 5.23 -20.67 -9.09
N THR A 70 4.36 -20.22 -10.02
CA THR A 70 4.79 -19.80 -11.36
C THR A 70 5.79 -18.64 -11.30
N TRP A 71 5.51 -17.60 -10.51
CA TRP A 71 6.43 -16.48 -10.33
C TRP A 71 7.76 -16.95 -9.72
N SER A 72 7.72 -17.66 -8.59
CA SER A 72 8.92 -18.12 -7.88
C SER A 72 9.81 -18.98 -8.79
N ALA A 73 9.22 -19.90 -9.57
CA ALA A 73 9.98 -20.75 -10.50
C ALA A 73 10.60 -19.96 -11.67
N SER A 74 9.97 -18.86 -12.07
CA SER A 74 10.45 -18.01 -13.18
C SER A 74 11.44 -16.93 -12.73
N THR A 75 11.50 -16.66 -11.43
CA THR A 75 12.24 -15.53 -10.86
C THR A 75 13.43 -15.98 -10.02
N ILE A 76 13.32 -17.10 -9.30
CA ILE A 76 14.28 -17.48 -8.25
C ILE A 76 14.89 -18.84 -8.59
N THR A 77 16.21 -18.93 -8.56
CA THR A 77 16.94 -20.20 -8.56
C THR A 77 17.20 -20.65 -7.13
N GLY A 78 16.88 -21.90 -6.82
CA GLY A 78 17.05 -22.50 -5.49
C GLY A 78 15.74 -22.59 -4.69
N SER A 79 15.83 -23.02 -3.43
CA SER A 79 14.64 -23.23 -2.58
C SER A 79 14.28 -21.95 -1.83
N PHE A 80 13.26 -21.24 -2.30
CA PHE A 80 12.80 -19.98 -1.69
C PHE A 80 11.91 -20.19 -0.45
N LEU A 81 11.07 -21.23 -0.46
CA LEU A 81 10.10 -21.50 0.61
C LEU A 81 10.69 -21.56 2.04
N PRO A 82 11.88 -22.13 2.28
CA PRO A 82 12.51 -22.12 3.61
C PRO A 82 12.77 -20.72 4.17
N ARG A 83 12.90 -19.69 3.32
CA ARG A 83 13.04 -18.29 3.74
C ARG A 83 11.68 -17.62 3.97
N LEU A 84 10.70 -17.91 3.11
CA LEU A 84 9.39 -17.26 3.15
C LEU A 84 8.45 -17.82 4.24
N LEU A 85 8.39 -19.14 4.41
CA LEU A 85 7.40 -19.77 5.31
C LEU A 85 7.55 -19.36 6.79
N PRO A 86 8.77 -19.21 7.36
CA PRO A 86 8.92 -18.69 8.73
C PRO A 86 8.31 -17.29 8.86
N PHE A 87 8.53 -16.42 7.88
CA PHE A 87 7.96 -15.07 7.87
C PHE A 87 6.43 -15.11 7.76
N LEU A 88 5.86 -15.95 6.87
CA LEU A 88 4.40 -16.10 6.77
C LEU A 88 3.76 -16.62 8.08
N ARG A 89 4.46 -17.51 8.80
CA ARG A 89 3.99 -17.99 10.11
C ARG A 89 3.97 -16.86 11.14
N PHE A 90 5.01 -16.04 11.16
CA PHE A 90 5.04 -14.85 11.99
C PHE A 90 3.89 -13.89 11.65
N LEU A 91 3.66 -13.61 10.37
CA LEU A 91 2.55 -12.77 9.93
C LEU A 91 1.20 -13.33 10.38
N ASP A 92 0.97 -14.63 10.24
CA ASP A 92 -0.29 -15.27 10.66
C ASP A 92 -0.58 -15.01 12.13
N THR A 93 0.41 -15.23 13.01
CA THR A 93 0.27 -14.97 14.45
C THR A 93 0.13 -13.47 14.75
N PHE A 94 1.08 -12.67 14.29
CA PHE A 94 1.17 -11.24 14.62
C PHE A 94 -0.07 -10.46 14.14
N LEU A 95 -0.53 -10.73 12.91
CA LEU A 95 -1.69 -10.04 12.34
C LEU A 95 -2.99 -10.47 13.03
N LYS A 96 -3.17 -11.74 13.38
CA LYS A 96 -4.34 -12.21 14.15
C LYS A 96 -4.42 -11.57 15.53
N GLU A 97 -3.29 -11.44 16.23
CA GLU A 97 -3.24 -10.75 17.54
C GLU A 97 -3.58 -9.26 17.42
N ALA A 98 -3.16 -8.64 16.31
CA ALA A 98 -3.54 -7.28 15.94
C ALA A 98 -5.02 -7.14 15.51
N GLY A 99 -5.74 -8.25 15.28
CA GLY A 99 -7.12 -8.27 14.78
C GLY A 99 -7.24 -8.04 13.27
N ALA A 100 -6.15 -8.21 12.51
CA ALA A 100 -6.14 -8.12 11.06
C ALA A 100 -6.27 -9.51 10.42
N GLU A 101 -7.30 -9.71 9.61
CA GLU A 101 -7.58 -10.98 8.92
C GLU A 101 -7.25 -10.94 7.42
N HIS A 102 -6.96 -9.76 6.90
CA HIS A 102 -6.66 -9.53 5.49
C HIS A 102 -5.43 -8.63 5.34
N TYR A 103 -4.76 -8.76 4.21
CA TYR A 103 -3.59 -7.97 3.90
C TYR A 103 -3.35 -7.77 2.40
N TRP A 104 -2.49 -6.81 2.11
CA TRP A 104 -1.80 -6.67 0.85
C TRP A 104 -0.33 -7.09 1.04
N LEU A 105 0.02 -8.27 0.54
CA LEU A 105 1.36 -8.84 0.59
C LEU A 105 2.05 -8.64 -0.76
N THR A 106 3.23 -8.02 -0.77
CA THR A 106 4.07 -7.84 -1.96
C THR A 106 5.45 -8.41 -1.73
N ILE A 107 5.93 -9.24 -2.66
CA ILE A 107 7.30 -9.76 -2.69
C ILE A 107 7.97 -9.19 -3.94
N ARG A 108 9.01 -8.39 -3.76
CA ARG A 108 9.81 -7.79 -4.83
C ARG A 108 11.18 -8.44 -4.87
N ALA A 109 11.49 -9.05 -6.02
CA ALA A 109 12.81 -9.56 -6.36
C ALA A 109 13.52 -8.52 -7.25
N THR A 110 14.69 -8.06 -6.85
CA THR A 110 15.46 -7.02 -7.55
C THR A 110 16.88 -7.51 -7.83
N LYS A 111 17.26 -7.52 -9.12
CA LYS A 111 18.65 -7.71 -9.55
C LYS A 111 19.51 -6.50 -9.15
N PRO A 112 20.84 -6.65 -9.13
CA PRO A 112 21.75 -5.53 -8.94
C PRO A 112 21.39 -4.34 -9.85
N THR A 113 21.25 -3.16 -9.27
CA THR A 113 20.87 -1.92 -9.95
C THR A 113 21.51 -0.72 -9.27
N THR A 114 21.75 0.34 -10.02
CA THR A 114 22.24 1.64 -9.53
C THR A 114 21.12 2.63 -9.22
N GLU A 115 19.86 2.24 -9.43
CA GLU A 115 18.69 3.09 -9.19
C GLU A 115 18.61 3.58 -7.72
N TYR A 116 19.15 2.77 -6.80
CA TYR A 116 19.15 3.03 -5.35
C TYR A 116 20.49 3.52 -4.81
N ASP A 117 21.44 3.90 -5.68
CA ASP A 117 22.74 4.43 -5.25
C ASP A 117 22.59 5.78 -4.54
N THR A 118 21.60 6.56 -4.95
CA THR A 118 21.14 7.73 -4.20
C THR A 118 19.92 7.33 -3.38
N VAL A 119 20.04 7.46 -2.06
CA VAL A 119 18.97 7.17 -1.10
C VAL A 119 17.70 7.96 -1.41
N ARG A 120 16.56 7.33 -1.14
CA ARG A 120 15.22 7.84 -1.47
C ARG A 120 14.41 7.98 -0.20
N TRP A 121 14.83 8.88 0.67
CA TRP A 121 14.14 9.13 1.94
C TRP A 121 12.70 9.56 1.71
N HIS A 122 11.76 8.72 2.11
CA HIS A 122 10.34 8.97 1.98
C HIS A 122 9.56 8.47 3.20
N THR A 123 8.33 8.97 3.33
CA THR A 123 7.28 8.40 4.16
C THR A 123 6.28 7.74 3.22
N ASP A 124 5.71 6.63 3.67
CA ASP A 124 4.59 6.02 2.97
C ASP A 124 3.31 6.80 3.22
N ASP A 125 2.39 6.80 2.26
CA ASP A 125 1.07 7.39 2.44
C ASP A 125 0.10 6.49 3.19
N LEU A 126 -1.03 7.08 3.57
CA LEU A 126 -2.16 6.35 4.11
C LEU A 126 -2.88 5.60 2.98
N PHE A 127 -2.59 4.30 2.84
CA PHE A 127 -3.12 3.48 1.76
C PHE A 127 -4.65 3.53 1.63
N PHE A 128 -5.39 3.67 2.72
CA PHE A 128 -6.85 3.60 2.73
C PHE A 128 -7.54 4.96 2.82
N ASP A 129 -6.79 6.07 2.79
CA ASP A 129 -7.35 7.42 2.81
C ASP A 129 -7.77 7.88 1.40
N TYR A 130 -8.92 7.36 0.94
CA TYR A 130 -9.50 7.70 -0.37
C TYR A 130 -9.73 9.20 -0.54
N ASP A 131 -10.24 9.86 0.51
CA ASP A 131 -10.57 11.29 0.48
C ASP A 131 -9.30 12.13 0.58
N GLY A 132 -8.31 11.74 1.40
CA GLY A 132 -7.02 12.44 1.49
C GLY A 132 -6.24 12.49 0.20
N GLU A 133 -6.31 11.48 -0.65
CA GLU A 133 -5.64 11.52 -1.94
C GLU A 133 -6.23 12.58 -2.88
N LYS A 134 -7.57 12.75 -2.87
CA LYS A 134 -8.25 13.79 -3.66
C LYS A 134 -8.08 15.18 -3.06
N ASP A 135 -8.24 15.29 -1.75
CA ASP A 135 -8.15 16.57 -1.03
C ASP A 135 -6.73 17.15 -1.05
N ARG A 136 -5.69 16.32 -1.21
CA ARG A 136 -4.32 16.82 -1.42
C ARG A 136 -4.18 17.61 -2.72
N LEU A 137 -5.00 17.33 -3.73
CA LEU A 137 -5.04 18.07 -4.99
C LEU A 137 -5.98 19.28 -4.92
N GLU A 138 -6.96 19.28 -4.00
CA GLU A 138 -7.96 20.34 -3.87
C GLU A 138 -7.56 21.36 -2.79
N LEU A 139 -7.21 22.57 -3.22
CA LEU A 139 -6.68 23.67 -2.39
C LEU A 139 -7.66 24.26 -1.34
N ASP A 140 -8.85 23.69 -1.14
CA ASP A 140 -9.86 24.32 -0.29
C ASP A 140 -9.56 24.15 1.21
N HIS A 141 -9.01 25.20 1.78
CA HIS A 141 -8.64 25.35 3.18
C HIS A 141 -9.79 25.04 4.15
N LYS A 142 -11.05 25.25 3.72
CA LYS A 142 -12.23 25.02 4.58
C LYS A 142 -12.48 23.53 4.83
N GLN A 143 -12.17 22.65 3.88
CA GLN A 143 -12.33 21.20 4.06
C GLN A 143 -11.27 20.61 5.01
N ARG A 144 -10.03 21.12 4.98
CA ARG A 144 -8.96 20.68 5.91
C ARG A 144 -9.32 20.96 7.38
N GLN A 145 -9.93 22.11 7.68
CA GLN A 145 -10.39 22.42 9.04
C GLN A 145 -11.49 21.46 9.51
N LYS A 146 -12.44 21.09 8.63
CA LYS A 146 -13.49 20.12 8.98
C LYS A 146 -12.93 18.73 9.30
N ARG A 147 -11.82 18.33 8.67
CA ARG A 147 -11.13 17.06 8.96
C ARG A 147 -10.46 17.03 10.33
N ARG A 148 -9.97 18.15 10.86
CA ARG A 148 -9.43 18.21 12.23
C ARG A 148 -10.46 17.80 13.31
N ARG A 149 -11.75 17.97 13.02
CA ARG A 149 -12.85 17.58 13.91
C ARG A 149 -13.31 16.12 13.74
N ARG A 150 -12.93 15.43 12.66
CA ARG A 150 -13.26 14.00 12.51
C ARG A 150 -12.39 13.20 13.48
N LYS A 151 -13.02 12.28 14.23
CA LYS A 151 -12.34 11.33 15.13
C LYS A 151 -11.08 10.78 14.44
N LYS A 152 -9.92 10.95 15.08
CA LYS A 152 -8.66 10.36 14.61
C LYS A 152 -8.90 8.87 14.39
N LYS A 153 -8.89 8.44 13.13
CA LYS A 153 -8.85 7.01 12.82
C LYS A 153 -7.55 6.43 13.43
N PRO A 154 -7.56 5.16 13.86
CA PRO A 154 -6.34 4.47 14.27
C PRO A 154 -5.26 4.64 13.18
N GLY A 155 -4.02 4.83 13.61
CA GLY A 155 -2.90 5.05 12.70
C GLY A 155 -2.69 3.87 11.76
N TYR A 156 -2.37 4.14 10.51
CA TYR A 156 -2.03 3.08 9.57
C TYR A 156 -0.57 2.68 9.72
N TRP A 157 -0.27 1.39 9.52
CA TRP A 157 1.06 0.83 9.67
C TRP A 157 1.30 -0.26 8.61
N LYS A 158 2.57 -0.61 8.39
CA LYS A 158 2.96 -1.74 7.54
C LYS A 158 4.11 -2.53 8.18
N LEU A 159 4.28 -3.76 7.71
CA LEU A 159 5.45 -4.60 8.02
C LEU A 159 6.30 -4.76 6.77
N ALA A 160 7.62 -4.75 6.95
CA ALA A 160 8.56 -5.03 5.88
C ALA A 160 9.71 -5.90 6.35
N THR A 161 10.21 -6.79 5.49
CA THR A 161 11.43 -7.55 5.77
C THR A 161 12.23 -7.78 4.48
N THR A 162 13.48 -8.21 4.62
CA THR A 162 14.34 -8.60 3.50
C THR A 162 14.81 -10.04 3.70
N LEU A 163 14.39 -10.92 2.78
CA LEU A 163 14.71 -12.36 2.83
C LEU A 163 16.04 -12.71 2.15
N LEU A 164 16.55 -11.79 1.32
CA LEU A 164 17.82 -11.84 0.61
C LEU A 164 18.29 -10.41 0.33
N GLY A 165 19.58 -10.13 0.53
CA GLY A 165 20.16 -8.81 0.25
C GLY A 165 20.02 -7.81 1.39
N PRO A 166 20.31 -6.52 1.13
CA PRO A 166 20.36 -5.48 2.17
C PRO A 166 18.97 -5.04 2.65
N GLY A 167 18.85 -4.76 3.95
CA GLY A 167 17.62 -4.33 4.61
C GLY A 167 17.22 -2.88 4.31
N THR A 168 15.94 -2.56 4.51
CA THR A 168 15.43 -1.19 4.37
C THR A 168 16.05 -0.29 5.44
N LEU A 169 16.42 0.93 5.05
CA LEU A 169 17.04 1.92 5.92
C LEU A 169 15.97 2.80 6.57
N PHE A 170 16.12 3.10 7.86
CA PHE A 170 15.24 3.97 8.64
C PHE A 170 16.05 5.06 9.35
N LEU A 171 15.55 6.29 9.36
CA LEU A 171 16.15 7.36 10.16
C LEU A 171 15.68 7.23 11.62
N ARG A 172 16.62 7.29 12.56
CA ARG A 172 16.33 7.11 13.99
C ARG A 172 15.45 8.24 14.56
N ASP A 173 15.76 9.50 14.24
CA ASP A 173 14.92 10.65 14.66
C ASP A 173 13.82 10.92 13.62
N GLY A 174 12.71 10.20 13.76
CA GLY A 174 11.55 10.35 12.87
C GLY A 174 10.93 11.75 12.90
N THR A 175 10.97 12.46 14.03
CA THR A 175 10.37 13.80 14.16
C THR A 175 11.19 14.83 13.41
N HIS A 176 12.51 14.83 13.59
CA HIS A 176 13.42 15.67 12.82
C HIS A 176 13.31 15.34 11.33
N ALA A 177 13.38 14.05 10.97
CA ALA A 177 13.33 13.62 9.59
C ALA A 177 12.05 14.06 8.87
N ARG A 178 10.87 13.89 9.47
CA ARG A 178 9.60 14.37 8.88
C ARG A 178 9.56 15.89 8.72
N ARG A 179 10.10 16.64 9.68
CA ARG A 179 10.18 18.11 9.57
C ARG A 179 11.05 18.53 8.38
N THR A 180 12.24 17.95 8.27
CA THR A 180 13.16 18.21 7.16
C THR A 180 12.56 17.79 5.81
N GLN A 181 11.86 16.65 5.77
CA GLN A 181 11.14 16.20 4.58
C GLN A 181 10.05 17.18 4.14
N ARG A 182 9.21 17.65 5.07
CA ARG A 182 8.17 18.65 4.79
C ARG A 182 8.76 19.97 4.32
N ALA A 183 9.84 20.43 4.96
CA ALA A 183 10.54 21.65 4.59
C ALA A 183 11.12 21.55 3.16
N ALA A 184 11.77 20.43 2.81
CA ALA A 184 12.29 20.22 1.46
C ALA A 184 11.18 20.21 0.40
N LYS A 185 10.07 19.48 0.65
CA LYS A 185 8.90 19.46 -0.25
C LYS A 185 8.30 20.87 -0.41
N ALA A 186 8.17 21.62 0.69
CA ALA A 186 7.62 22.98 0.67
C ALA A 186 8.53 23.97 -0.07
N ALA A 187 9.85 23.89 0.14
CA ALA A 187 10.83 24.71 -0.54
C ALA A 187 10.84 24.45 -2.05
N GLU A 188 10.75 23.19 -2.48
CA GLU A 188 10.69 22.83 -3.90
C GLU A 188 9.38 23.26 -4.56
N CYS A 189 8.26 23.15 -3.84
CA CYS A 189 6.98 23.67 -4.30
C CYS A 189 7.05 25.21 -4.50
N ALA A 190 7.61 25.92 -3.52
CA ALA A 190 7.77 27.37 -3.58
C ALA A 190 8.72 27.83 -4.70
N SER A 191 9.78 27.07 -4.99
CA SER A 191 10.77 27.43 -6.03
C SER A 191 10.20 27.29 -7.45
N ARG A 192 9.32 26.31 -7.68
CA ARG A 192 8.71 26.04 -9.00
C ARG A 192 7.46 26.86 -9.29
N GLY A 193 6.82 27.38 -8.26
CA GLY A 193 5.52 28.05 -8.38
C GLY A 193 4.37 27.06 -8.54
N GLU A 194 3.15 27.59 -8.72
CA GLU A 194 1.95 26.77 -8.83
C GLU A 194 1.98 25.93 -10.12
N HIS A 195 1.84 24.63 -9.96
CA HIS A 195 1.83 23.69 -11.06
C HIS A 195 0.52 22.88 -11.06
N THR A 196 -0.18 22.91 -12.18
CA THR A 196 -1.43 22.15 -12.36
C THR A 196 -1.18 20.93 -13.26
N CYS A 197 -0.73 19.81 -12.67
CA CYS A 197 -0.77 18.49 -13.33
C CYS A 197 -2.03 17.72 -12.91
N THR A 198 -2.91 17.37 -13.86
CA THR A 198 -3.93 16.32 -13.67
C THR A 198 -3.36 14.92 -13.90
N ASN A 199 -2.17 14.85 -14.51
CA ASN A 199 -1.49 13.62 -14.84
C ASN A 199 -0.25 13.46 -13.96
N PHE A 200 -0.23 12.34 -13.23
CA PHE A 200 0.89 11.89 -12.41
C PHE A 200 2.21 11.74 -13.20
N ARG A 201 2.14 11.61 -14.54
CA ARG A 201 3.30 11.53 -15.45
C ARG A 201 3.84 12.87 -15.93
N CYS A 202 3.45 13.97 -15.30
CA CYS A 202 4.02 15.26 -15.69
C CYS A 202 5.52 15.25 -15.39
N LEU A 203 6.34 15.51 -16.42
CA LEU A 203 7.79 15.62 -16.26
C LEU A 203 8.17 16.61 -15.16
N GLY A 204 7.42 17.72 -15.02
CA GLY A 204 7.62 18.67 -13.93
C GLY A 204 7.35 18.09 -12.53
N CYS A 205 6.36 17.20 -12.41
CA CYS A 205 6.02 16.50 -11.16
C CYS A 205 7.12 15.46 -10.82
N LEU A 206 7.68 14.76 -11.81
CA LEU A 206 8.83 13.85 -11.64
C LEU A 206 10.13 14.59 -11.27
N ASP A 207 10.45 15.68 -11.97
CA ASP A 207 11.64 16.49 -11.70
C ASP A 207 11.60 17.10 -10.29
N ALA A 208 10.42 17.46 -9.79
CA ALA A 208 10.24 17.97 -8.43
C ALA A 208 10.50 16.87 -7.38
N VAL A 209 9.99 15.66 -7.60
CA VAL A 209 10.26 14.51 -6.74
C VAL A 209 11.76 14.20 -6.69
N GLU A 210 12.42 14.22 -7.85
CA GLU A 210 13.87 14.00 -7.94
C GLU A 210 14.66 15.10 -7.21
N ALA A 211 14.28 16.37 -7.36
CA ALA A 211 14.93 17.47 -6.66
C ALA A 211 14.80 17.37 -5.13
N VAL A 212 13.61 17.02 -4.64
CA VAL A 212 13.38 16.73 -3.22
C VAL A 212 14.24 15.56 -2.77
N ARG A 213 14.30 14.48 -3.56
CA ARG A 213 15.13 13.30 -3.27
C ARG A 213 16.60 13.67 -3.09
N GLN A 214 17.17 14.46 -3.99
CA GLN A 214 18.55 14.92 -3.91
C GLN A 214 18.80 15.79 -2.66
N THR A 215 17.84 16.67 -2.34
CA THR A 215 17.93 17.51 -1.14
C THR A 215 17.92 16.66 0.12
N LEU A 216 17.01 15.68 0.22
CA LEU A 216 16.93 14.81 1.39
C LEU A 216 18.13 13.88 1.51
N ALA A 217 18.66 13.35 0.39
CA ALA A 217 19.88 12.55 0.41
C ALA A 217 21.05 13.32 1.02
N LYS A 218 21.20 14.61 0.66
CA LYS A 218 22.22 15.49 1.24
C LYS A 218 21.92 15.87 2.69
N SER A 219 20.67 16.23 2.99
CA SER A 219 20.27 16.66 4.35
C SER A 219 20.46 15.55 5.38
N PHE A 220 20.33 14.29 4.98
CA PHE A 220 20.44 13.14 5.88
C PHE A 220 21.73 12.34 5.72
N GLU A 221 22.75 12.89 5.05
CA GLU A 221 24.03 12.20 4.80
C GLU A 221 24.77 11.81 6.10
N HIS A 222 24.52 12.53 7.19
CA HIS A 222 25.19 12.34 8.48
C HIS A 222 24.24 11.93 9.61
N GLU A 223 23.00 11.57 9.28
CA GLU A 223 22.04 11.12 10.27
C GLU A 223 22.26 9.67 10.67
N ASP A 224 21.80 9.33 11.87
CA ASP A 224 21.79 7.95 12.36
C ASP A 224 20.76 7.13 11.58
N VAL A 225 21.25 6.08 10.91
CA VAL A 225 20.44 5.15 10.12
C VAL A 225 20.43 3.77 10.78
N GLU A 226 19.26 3.16 10.81
CA GLU A 226 19.04 1.80 11.29
C GLU A 226 18.45 0.91 10.19
N SER A 227 18.61 -0.40 10.32
CA SER A 227 18.03 -1.39 9.39
C SER A 227 17.68 -2.65 10.19
N PRO A 228 16.58 -3.35 9.85
CA PRO A 228 16.29 -4.64 10.44
C PRO A 228 17.40 -5.64 10.10
N GLU A 229 17.75 -6.50 11.05
CA GLU A 229 18.65 -7.62 10.84
C GLU A 229 17.94 -8.78 10.10
N TYR A 230 18.73 -9.76 9.66
CA TYR A 230 18.17 -10.97 9.09
C TYR A 230 17.33 -11.72 10.13
N GLY A 231 16.08 -12.02 9.80
CA GLY A 231 15.14 -12.62 10.75
C GLY A 231 14.32 -11.60 11.54
N GLU A 232 14.42 -10.31 11.21
CA GLU A 232 13.58 -9.25 11.76
C GLU A 232 12.64 -8.65 10.71
N ALA A 233 11.48 -8.21 11.17
CA ALA A 233 10.51 -7.45 10.41
C ALA A 233 10.48 -6.02 10.95
N ALA A 234 10.65 -5.04 10.07
CA ALA A 234 10.39 -3.65 10.39
C ALA A 234 8.89 -3.41 10.42
N PHE A 235 8.36 -3.09 11.61
CA PHE A 235 7.06 -2.48 11.81
C PHE A 235 7.23 -0.97 11.72
N PHE A 236 6.34 -0.27 11.02
CA PHE A 236 6.35 1.19 11.04
C PHE A 236 5.05 1.82 10.61
N ARG A 237 4.84 3.02 11.14
CA ARG A 237 3.69 3.87 10.86
C ARG A 237 3.76 4.49 9.47
N LEU A 238 2.60 4.92 8.98
CA LEU A 238 2.43 5.56 7.69
C LEU A 238 1.88 6.98 7.85
N GLY A 239 1.96 7.75 6.77
CA GLY A 239 1.44 9.11 6.65
C GLY A 239 2.48 10.19 6.96
N ASP A 240 2.11 11.43 6.64
CA ASP A 240 3.02 12.58 6.75
C ASP A 240 3.30 13.02 8.20
N GLU A 241 2.45 12.62 9.15
CA GLU A 241 2.55 13.07 10.56
C GLU A 241 3.28 12.09 11.46
N GLU A 242 3.04 10.79 11.28
CA GLU A 242 3.57 9.73 12.15
C GLU A 242 4.46 8.73 11.37
N GLY A 243 4.53 8.85 10.04
CA GLY A 243 5.22 7.87 9.21
C GLY A 243 6.72 7.81 9.47
N ALA A 244 7.28 6.61 9.49
CA ALA A 244 8.72 6.44 9.55
C ALA A 244 9.36 6.89 8.22
N VAL A 245 10.42 7.69 8.33
CA VAL A 245 11.21 8.11 7.16
C VAL A 245 12.21 7.02 6.85
N HIS A 246 12.09 6.44 5.65
CA HIS A 246 12.85 5.27 5.25
C HIS A 246 13.31 5.35 3.80
N SER A 247 14.27 4.50 3.43
CA SER A 247 14.85 4.42 2.08
C SER A 247 15.19 2.98 1.73
N GLU A 248 15.17 2.66 0.44
CA GLU A 248 15.91 1.48 -0.03
C GLU A 248 17.42 1.67 0.16
N PRO A 249 18.16 0.61 0.48
CA PRO A 249 19.62 0.63 0.47
C PRO A 249 20.15 0.55 -0.97
N PRO A 250 21.42 0.94 -1.21
CA PRO A 250 22.12 0.59 -2.44
C PRO A 250 22.02 -0.92 -2.71
N CYS A 251 21.70 -1.30 -3.95
CA CYS A 251 21.35 -2.67 -4.30
C CYS A 251 22.31 -3.23 -5.35
N HIS A 252 23.56 -3.47 -4.94
CA HIS A 252 24.59 -4.07 -5.80
C HIS A 252 24.56 -5.60 -5.80
N THR A 253 23.60 -6.21 -5.09
CA THR A 253 23.39 -7.65 -4.99
C THR A 253 21.92 -7.99 -5.24
N ASP A 254 21.62 -9.28 -5.44
CA ASP A 254 20.25 -9.76 -5.53
C ASP A 254 19.51 -9.46 -4.20
N ARG A 255 18.30 -8.89 -4.30
CA ARG A 255 17.49 -8.50 -3.14
C ARG A 255 16.08 -9.05 -3.24
N ILE A 256 15.58 -9.67 -2.18
CA ILE A 256 14.17 -10.07 -2.04
C ILE A 256 13.57 -9.34 -0.85
N PHE A 257 12.75 -8.34 -1.16
CA PHE A 257 12.04 -7.51 -0.20
C PHE A 257 10.58 -7.94 -0.10
N VAL A 258 10.05 -7.96 1.12
CA VAL A 258 8.65 -8.30 1.39
C VAL A 258 8.00 -7.14 2.13
N ASN A 259 6.83 -6.71 1.65
CA ASN A 259 6.02 -5.65 2.24
C ASN A 259 4.60 -6.16 2.52
N VAL A 260 4.03 -5.77 3.65
CA VAL A 260 2.73 -6.22 4.13
C VAL A 260 1.94 -5.04 4.66
N VAL A 261 0.82 -4.73 4.03
CA VAL A 261 -0.14 -3.72 4.50
C VAL A 261 -1.39 -4.43 5.00
N PRO A 262 -1.61 -4.53 6.32
CA PRO A 262 -2.86 -5.07 6.87
C PRO A 262 -4.01 -4.10 6.59
N GLY A 263 -5.23 -4.63 6.43
CA GLY A 263 -6.42 -3.80 6.26
C GLY A 263 -7.70 -4.61 6.36
N GLY A 264 -8.84 -3.94 6.51
CA GLY A 264 -10.14 -4.57 6.41
C GLY A 264 -10.42 -5.08 5.00
N GLU A 265 -11.34 -6.05 4.86
CA GLU A 265 -11.75 -6.54 3.55
C GLU A 265 -12.26 -5.41 2.65
N ASP A 266 -13.13 -4.54 3.17
CA ASP A 266 -13.69 -3.40 2.42
C ASP A 266 -12.61 -2.37 2.02
N GLU A 267 -11.66 -2.11 2.91
CA GLU A 267 -10.53 -1.20 2.65
C GLU A 267 -9.65 -1.74 1.51
N LEU A 268 -9.34 -3.03 1.54
CA LEU A 268 -8.53 -3.70 0.52
C LEU A 268 -9.27 -3.84 -0.81
N ARG A 269 -10.57 -4.16 -0.79
CA ARG A 269 -11.42 -4.17 -1.99
C ARG A 269 -11.52 -2.77 -2.60
N GLY A 270 -11.69 -1.74 -1.78
CA GLY A 270 -11.70 -0.35 -2.22
C GLY A 270 -10.36 0.08 -2.82
N LEU A 271 -9.25 -0.29 -2.17
CA LEU A 271 -7.91 -0.12 -2.71
C LEU A 271 -7.79 -0.81 -4.07
N MET A 272 -8.06 -2.11 -4.18
CA MET A 272 -8.00 -2.85 -5.45
C MET A 272 -8.90 -2.25 -6.54
N GLY A 273 -10.10 -1.82 -6.18
CA GLY A 273 -11.05 -1.18 -7.10
C GLY A 273 -10.50 0.07 -7.76
N ARG A 274 -9.69 0.88 -7.05
CA ARG A 274 -8.99 2.04 -7.64
C ARG A 274 -8.06 1.67 -8.78
N TRP A 275 -7.53 0.45 -8.76
CA TRP A 275 -6.64 -0.08 -9.79
C TRP A 275 -7.40 -0.86 -10.88
N GLY A 276 -8.73 -0.82 -10.87
CA GLY A 276 -9.58 -1.58 -11.79
C GLY A 276 -9.69 -3.07 -11.43
N MET A 277 -9.12 -3.51 -10.31
CA MET A 277 -9.11 -4.91 -9.92
C MET A 277 -10.36 -5.28 -9.11
N GLY A 278 -11.43 -5.68 -9.79
CA GLY A 278 -12.71 -6.00 -9.11
C GLY A 278 -12.79 -7.35 -8.41
N ALA A 279 -11.89 -8.29 -8.70
CA ALA A 279 -11.89 -9.63 -8.10
C ALA A 279 -11.08 -9.66 -6.79
N PHE A 280 -11.65 -10.21 -5.73
CA PHE A 280 -11.00 -10.40 -4.43
C PHE A 280 -11.40 -11.78 -3.85
N PRO A 281 -10.47 -12.56 -3.29
CA PRO A 281 -9.03 -12.30 -3.22
C PRO A 281 -8.36 -12.37 -4.60
N ARG A 282 -7.16 -11.81 -4.74
CA ARG A 282 -6.39 -11.85 -5.98
C ARG A 282 -4.91 -12.00 -5.73
N SER A 283 -4.25 -12.71 -6.64
CA SER A 283 -2.80 -12.79 -6.72
C SER A 283 -2.35 -12.52 -8.15
N TRP A 284 -1.23 -11.83 -8.34
CA TRP A 284 -0.70 -11.50 -9.65
C TRP A 284 0.82 -11.27 -9.59
N CYS A 285 1.48 -11.24 -10.73
CA CYS A 285 2.91 -10.98 -10.83
C CYS A 285 3.26 -10.12 -12.04
N PHE A 286 4.45 -9.52 -12.00
CA PHE A 286 5.02 -8.68 -13.06
C PHE A 286 6.51 -8.96 -13.22
N GLY A 287 7.07 -8.62 -14.37
CA GLY A 287 8.48 -8.85 -14.65
C GLY A 287 8.83 -10.30 -14.95
N VAL A 288 7.81 -11.18 -15.07
CA VAL A 288 8.00 -12.57 -15.49
C VAL A 288 8.09 -12.63 -17.02
N PRO A 289 9.13 -13.26 -17.61
CA PRO A 289 9.23 -13.40 -19.05
C PRO A 289 8.02 -14.13 -19.64
N MET A 290 7.40 -13.55 -20.65
CA MET A 290 6.18 -14.06 -21.30
C MET A 290 6.34 -15.33 -22.14
N GLY A 291 7.41 -16.10 -21.96
CA GLY A 291 7.74 -17.28 -22.77
C GLY A 291 6.88 -18.53 -22.54
N PHE A 292 5.70 -18.42 -21.94
CA PHE A 292 4.86 -19.58 -21.57
C PHE A 292 4.02 -20.17 -22.72
N ALA A 293 4.34 -19.87 -23.98
CA ALA A 293 3.67 -20.46 -25.15
C ALA A 293 4.23 -21.85 -25.56
N GLY A 294 5.15 -22.45 -24.79
CA GLY A 294 5.87 -23.67 -25.18
C GLY A 294 5.50 -24.98 -24.48
N PHE A 295 4.56 -25.00 -23.54
CA PHE A 295 4.02 -26.26 -22.99
C PHE A 295 2.84 -26.75 -23.85
N GLU A 296 3.06 -26.91 -25.15
CA GLU A 296 2.23 -27.79 -25.96
C GLU A 296 2.62 -29.24 -25.63
N GLY A 297 1.74 -29.93 -24.90
CA GLY A 297 1.49 -31.36 -25.12
C GLY A 297 2.52 -32.36 -24.60
N VAL A 298 2.58 -32.56 -23.29
CA VAL A 298 2.55 -33.94 -22.76
C VAL A 298 1.54 -33.97 -21.63
N ALA A 299 0.29 -34.27 -21.96
CA ALA A 299 -0.70 -34.67 -20.97
C ALA A 299 -0.22 -35.97 -20.31
N PRO A 300 -0.09 -36.06 -18.98
CA PRO A 300 0.01 -37.35 -18.33
C PRO A 300 -1.33 -38.06 -18.53
N SER A 301 -1.31 -39.19 -19.23
CA SER A 301 -2.45 -40.09 -19.35
C SER A 301 -2.77 -40.67 -17.97
N VAL A 302 -3.66 -40.01 -17.23
CA VAL A 302 -4.26 -40.56 -16.02
C VAL A 302 -5.60 -41.16 -16.43
N SER A 303 -5.63 -42.49 -16.56
CA SER A 303 -6.86 -43.25 -16.76
C SER A 303 -7.73 -43.11 -15.52
N LEU A 304 -8.83 -42.35 -15.64
CA LEU A 304 -9.82 -42.17 -14.59
C LEU A 304 -11.06 -43.02 -14.95
N GLU A 305 -11.12 -44.24 -14.41
CA GLU A 305 -12.38 -44.97 -14.33
C GLU A 305 -13.17 -44.46 -13.12
N HIS A 306 -14.37 -43.95 -13.38
CA HIS A 306 -15.40 -43.70 -12.36
C HIS A 306 -16.48 -44.79 -12.44
N PRO A 307 -17.08 -45.13 -11.30
CA PRO A 307 -18.52 -45.33 -11.24
C PRO A 307 -19.19 -44.31 -10.32
N LEU A 308 -20.19 -43.63 -10.85
CA LEU A 308 -21.16 -42.78 -10.15
C LEU A 308 -21.99 -43.58 -9.12
N PRO A 309 -22.52 -42.90 -8.09
CA PRO A 309 -23.93 -43.12 -7.78
C PRO A 309 -24.74 -41.83 -7.49
N ARG A 310 -25.87 -41.76 -8.21
CA ARG A 310 -27.26 -41.44 -7.80
C ARG A 310 -27.55 -40.39 -6.70
N SER A 311 -28.05 -39.24 -7.18
CA SER A 311 -29.30 -38.52 -6.80
C SER A 311 -29.82 -38.46 -5.34
N LEU A 312 -29.81 -37.22 -4.81
CA LEU A 312 -30.90 -36.42 -4.15
C LEU A 312 -31.43 -36.87 -2.76
N PRO A 313 -31.80 -35.93 -1.84
CA PRO A 313 -32.85 -34.94 -2.08
C PRO A 313 -32.65 -33.50 -1.59
N VAL A 314 -33.49 -32.66 -2.19
CA VAL A 314 -33.84 -31.27 -1.92
C VAL A 314 -34.41 -31.10 -0.51
N ALA A 315 -33.95 -30.07 0.21
CA ALA A 315 -34.64 -29.52 1.37
C ALA A 315 -34.79 -28.00 1.22
N LEU A 316 -36.04 -27.58 1.10
CA LEU A 316 -36.53 -26.20 1.24
C LEU A 316 -36.40 -25.78 2.71
N GLY A 317 -35.76 -24.65 2.96
CA GLY A 317 -35.69 -24.01 4.28
C GLY A 317 -35.89 -22.50 4.15
N VAL A 318 -37.10 -22.07 4.49
CA VAL A 318 -37.54 -20.67 4.61
C VAL A 318 -37.25 -20.20 6.04
N ALA A 319 -36.56 -19.07 6.22
CA ALA A 319 -36.56 -18.26 7.44
C ALA A 319 -36.06 -16.84 7.09
N GLN A 320 -36.98 -15.88 6.96
CA GLN A 320 -37.40 -14.90 7.97
C GLN A 320 -36.44 -13.70 8.13
N LEU A 321 -36.94 -12.58 7.58
CA LEU A 321 -36.47 -11.21 7.73
C LEU A 321 -36.57 -10.79 9.21
N GLY A 322 -35.43 -10.43 9.80
CA GLY A 322 -35.37 -9.63 11.02
C GLY A 322 -35.15 -8.16 10.65
N ARG A 323 -36.20 -7.34 10.78
CA ARG A 323 -36.08 -5.88 10.90
C ARG A 323 -35.27 -5.60 12.17
N ARG A 324 -34.31 -4.67 12.08
CA ARG A 324 -33.75 -4.02 13.27
C ARG A 324 -33.92 -2.53 13.09
N GLU A 325 -34.50 -1.95 14.13
CA GLU A 325 -35.01 -0.59 14.25
C GLU A 325 -33.89 0.45 14.15
N GLU A 326 -34.26 1.56 13.52
CA GLU A 326 -33.59 2.85 13.55
C GLU A 326 -33.92 3.46 14.92
N ASP A 327 -32.90 3.72 15.73
CA ASP A 327 -32.99 4.64 16.86
C ASP A 327 -32.18 5.89 16.48
N ASP A 328 -32.94 6.93 16.15
CA ASP A 328 -32.54 8.32 16.16
C ASP A 328 -32.31 8.73 17.62
N ASP A 329 -31.15 9.30 17.94
CA ASP A 329 -31.01 10.18 19.11
C ASP A 329 -30.12 11.36 18.69
N ASP A 330 -30.82 12.47 18.50
CA ASP A 330 -30.33 13.84 18.45
C ASP A 330 -29.79 14.27 19.83
N ASP A 331 -29.14 15.45 19.82
CA ASP A 331 -28.81 16.30 20.97
C ASP A 331 -27.56 15.93 21.78
N ASP A 332 -26.52 16.75 21.61
CA ASP A 332 -25.92 17.49 22.73
C ASP A 332 -24.99 18.58 22.15
N ASP A 333 -25.55 19.78 22.07
CA ASP A 333 -24.85 21.05 22.25
C ASP A 333 -24.10 21.00 23.59
N ASP A 334 -22.88 21.55 23.67
CA ASP A 334 -22.35 22.21 24.87
C ASP A 334 -20.99 22.86 24.58
N ASP A 335 -21.06 24.17 24.41
CA ASP A 335 -20.32 25.21 25.13
C ASP A 335 -18.78 25.23 25.15
N ASP A 336 -18.29 26.22 24.41
CA ASP A 336 -17.01 26.90 24.55
C ASP A 336 -16.94 27.61 25.93
N GLU A 337 -16.08 27.15 26.85
CA GLU A 337 -15.56 28.01 27.92
C GLU A 337 -14.06 28.30 27.67
N GLU A 338 -13.81 29.53 27.26
CA GLU A 338 -12.50 30.19 27.36
C GLU A 338 -12.22 30.50 28.83
N ASP A 339 -11.11 29.98 29.35
CA ASP A 339 -10.48 30.53 30.55
C ASP A 339 -9.02 30.84 30.26
N GLY A 340 -8.74 32.14 30.12
CA GLY A 340 -7.40 32.67 30.14
C GLY A 340 -6.98 33.03 31.56
N VAL A 341 -5.79 32.61 31.98
CA VAL A 341 -4.96 33.40 32.89
C VAL A 341 -3.48 33.22 32.51
N SER A 342 -2.84 34.39 32.42
CA SER A 342 -1.43 34.70 32.20
C SER A 342 -0.43 33.96 33.09
N ASP A 343 0.76 33.67 32.56
CA ASP A 343 1.96 34.28 33.14
C ASP A 343 3.16 34.38 32.19
N VAL A 344 3.91 35.45 32.43
CA VAL A 344 4.96 36.05 31.61
C VAL A 344 6.30 35.36 31.84
N VAL A 345 6.96 34.91 30.77
CA VAL A 345 8.44 34.88 30.69
C VAL A 345 8.87 35.37 29.32
N VAL A 346 9.48 36.55 29.32
CA VAL A 346 10.14 37.19 28.17
C VAL A 346 11.44 36.45 27.88
N ILE A 347 11.53 35.81 26.71
CA ILE A 347 12.81 35.54 26.05
C ILE A 347 12.69 36.02 24.60
N THR A 348 13.34 37.14 24.32
CA THR A 348 13.44 37.74 23.00
C THR A 348 14.49 37.01 22.15
N ALA A 349 14.06 36.37 21.07
CA ALA A 349 14.81 36.25 19.82
C ALA A 349 13.80 36.10 18.68
N HIS A 350 13.58 37.20 17.97
CA HIS A 350 12.73 37.28 16.78
C HIS A 350 13.42 36.57 15.62
N ASP A 351 12.83 35.48 15.15
CA ASP A 351 12.77 35.12 13.73
C ASP A 351 11.41 34.45 13.50
N SER A 352 10.41 35.29 13.26
CA SER A 352 9.07 34.89 12.83
C SER A 352 9.15 34.42 11.37
N ILE A 353 9.32 33.11 11.19
CA ILE A 353 9.12 32.43 9.91
C ILE A 353 7.60 32.32 9.69
N ASN A 354 7.12 32.93 8.59
CA ASN A 354 5.76 32.76 8.11
C ASN A 354 5.49 31.28 7.77
N ASP A 355 4.59 30.64 8.53
CA ASP A 355 4.08 29.29 8.31
C ASP A 355 2.99 29.25 7.20
N ASP A 356 3.31 29.72 5.99
CA ASP A 356 2.35 29.74 4.86
C ASP A 356 2.81 28.98 3.60
N ALA A 357 3.84 28.13 3.70
CA ALA A 357 4.26 27.28 2.58
C ALA A 357 3.45 25.97 2.53
N ARG A 358 2.34 25.98 1.79
CA ARG A 358 1.45 24.82 1.58
C ARG A 358 2.10 23.80 0.63
N SER A 359 2.54 22.68 1.19
CA SER A 359 3.10 21.54 0.45
C SER A 359 2.00 20.52 0.12
N VAL A 360 1.84 20.21 -1.17
CA VAL A 360 1.01 19.11 -1.69
C VAL A 360 1.89 17.87 -1.80
N THR A 361 1.54 16.79 -1.10
CA THR A 361 2.32 15.54 -1.08
C THR A 361 1.71 14.50 -2.04
N THR A 362 2.43 14.15 -3.11
CA THR A 362 2.06 13.06 -4.03
C THR A 362 2.59 11.70 -3.54
N SER A 363 1.81 10.64 -3.78
CA SER A 363 1.99 9.35 -3.10
C SER A 363 3.09 8.44 -3.65
N THR A 364 4.17 8.18 -2.91
CA THR A 364 5.37 7.44 -3.41
C THR A 364 5.13 5.97 -3.78
N MET A 365 4.25 5.26 -3.08
CA MET A 365 3.98 3.83 -3.37
C MET A 365 2.94 3.59 -4.47
N SER A 366 2.00 4.51 -4.68
CA SER A 366 1.03 4.42 -5.79
C SER A 366 1.65 4.80 -7.14
N LEU A 367 2.66 5.69 -7.12
CA LEU A 367 3.41 6.16 -8.29
C LEU A 367 4.27 5.04 -8.89
N ASN A 368 5.14 4.41 -8.09
CA ASN A 368 6.13 3.45 -8.61
C ASN A 368 5.49 2.18 -9.18
N LEU A 369 4.49 1.59 -8.51
CA LEU A 369 3.86 0.37 -9.04
C LEU A 369 3.15 0.66 -10.37
N ARG A 370 2.27 1.67 -10.44
CA ARG A 370 1.49 1.93 -11.68
C ARG A 370 2.37 2.30 -12.86
N GLU A 371 3.40 3.10 -12.61
CA GLU A 371 4.34 3.61 -13.62
C GLU A 371 5.23 2.49 -14.16
N GLU A 372 5.93 1.77 -13.27
CA GLU A 372 6.71 0.58 -13.63
C GLU A 372 5.83 -0.42 -14.41
N TYR A 373 4.59 -0.64 -13.97
CA TYR A 373 3.69 -1.59 -14.62
C TYR A 373 3.19 -1.15 -15.98
N THR A 374 2.81 0.11 -16.14
CA THR A 374 2.25 0.55 -17.41
C THR A 374 3.32 0.60 -18.50
N ASP A 375 4.53 1.03 -18.15
CA ASP A 375 5.62 1.15 -19.12
C ASP A 375 6.19 -0.23 -19.45
N TRP A 376 6.32 -1.14 -18.47
CA TRP A 376 6.62 -2.55 -18.72
C TRP A 376 5.55 -3.23 -19.59
N LEU A 377 4.26 -3.04 -19.29
CA LEU A 377 3.17 -3.60 -20.10
C LEU A 377 3.21 -3.07 -21.54
N ARG A 378 3.48 -1.77 -21.73
CA ARG A 378 3.63 -1.16 -23.05
C ARG A 378 4.80 -1.74 -23.82
N GLU A 379 5.97 -1.88 -23.17
CA GLU A 379 7.14 -2.52 -23.77
C GLU A 379 6.84 -3.96 -24.22
N LYS A 380 5.99 -4.67 -23.48
CA LYS A 380 5.54 -6.03 -23.83
C LYS A 380 4.30 -6.09 -24.74
N GLY A 381 3.84 -4.95 -25.26
CA GLY A 381 2.74 -4.89 -26.22
C GLY A 381 1.33 -5.04 -25.62
N PHE A 382 1.17 -4.85 -24.31
CA PHE A 382 -0.12 -4.88 -23.64
C PHE A 382 -0.63 -3.50 -23.27
N GLN A 383 -1.95 -3.37 -23.26
CA GLN A 383 -2.64 -2.27 -22.59
C GLN A 383 -2.94 -2.65 -21.14
N PHE A 384 -2.79 -1.69 -20.23
CA PHE A 384 -3.14 -1.86 -18.82
C PHE A 384 -4.55 -2.44 -18.63
N SER A 385 -5.52 -1.94 -19.40
CA SER A 385 -6.92 -2.42 -19.39
C SER A 385 -7.10 -3.87 -19.81
N GLN A 386 -6.21 -4.44 -20.62
CA GLN A 386 -6.28 -5.86 -21.01
C GLN A 386 -5.91 -6.79 -19.85
N ILE A 387 -5.05 -6.32 -18.93
CA ILE A 387 -4.53 -7.12 -17.81
C ILE A 387 -5.35 -6.88 -16.53
N PHE A 388 -5.78 -5.63 -16.32
CA PHE A 388 -6.47 -5.22 -15.10
C PHE A 388 -7.98 -5.04 -15.26
N GLY A 389 -8.51 -5.20 -16.48
CA GLY A 389 -9.90 -4.89 -16.80
C GLY A 389 -10.09 -3.42 -17.18
N GLN A 390 -11.16 -3.11 -17.91
CA GLN A 390 -11.55 -1.72 -18.09
C GLN A 390 -11.98 -1.17 -16.71
N ALA A 391 -11.42 -0.03 -16.31
CA ALA A 391 -11.95 0.72 -15.18
C ALA A 391 -13.44 0.94 -15.50
N GLY A 392 -14.32 0.34 -14.70
CA GLY A 392 -15.74 0.37 -14.99
C GLY A 392 -16.18 1.81 -15.20
N GLU A 393 -16.58 2.16 -16.43
CA GLU A 393 -17.31 3.39 -16.68
C GLU A 393 -18.49 3.35 -15.73
N LYS A 394 -18.46 4.22 -14.71
CA LYS A 394 -19.64 4.45 -13.87
C LYS A 394 -20.73 4.88 -14.84
N ARG A 395 -21.67 3.99 -15.12
CA ARG A 395 -22.89 4.33 -15.84
C ARG A 395 -23.59 5.40 -15.01
N ASP A 396 -23.55 6.63 -15.49
CA ASP A 396 -24.38 7.73 -15.01
C ASP A 396 -25.86 7.40 -15.30
N SER A 397 -26.43 6.54 -14.46
CA SER A 397 -27.83 6.10 -14.52
C SER A 397 -28.82 7.17 -14.02
N LYS A 398 -28.38 8.43 -13.86
CA LYS A 398 -29.20 9.50 -13.28
C LYS A 398 -29.63 10.62 -14.25
N ARG A 399 -29.45 10.46 -15.57
CA ARG A 399 -29.79 11.54 -16.52
C ARG A 399 -30.88 11.25 -17.56
N GLU A 400 -31.55 10.10 -17.48
CA GLU A 400 -32.53 9.70 -18.52
C GLU A 400 -34.01 9.81 -18.10
N ASP A 401 -34.32 10.05 -16.82
CA ASP A 401 -35.71 10.19 -16.35
C ASP A 401 -36.29 11.62 -16.44
N SER A 402 -35.51 12.63 -16.81
CA SER A 402 -35.98 14.03 -16.85
C SER A 402 -36.48 14.49 -18.24
N ARG A 403 -36.33 13.67 -19.29
CA ARG A 403 -36.73 14.03 -20.65
C ARG A 403 -38.08 13.52 -21.10
N VAL A 404 -38.76 12.68 -20.31
CA VAL A 404 -40.10 12.14 -20.65
C VAL A 404 -41.25 12.93 -20.01
N ALA A 405 -40.96 13.88 -19.11
CA ALA A 405 -41.99 14.63 -18.37
C ALA A 405 -42.40 15.99 -18.97
N LEU A 406 -41.78 16.47 -20.05
CA LEU A 406 -42.04 17.79 -20.63
C LEU A 406 -42.82 17.80 -21.96
N ASP A 407 -43.22 16.63 -22.48
CA ASP A 407 -43.88 16.50 -23.78
C ASP A 407 -45.39 16.15 -23.69
N ARG A 408 -46.03 16.40 -22.53
CA ARG A 408 -47.42 15.99 -22.26
C ARG A 408 -48.36 17.07 -21.71
N MET A 409 -48.01 18.36 -21.82
CA MET A 409 -48.93 19.44 -21.50
C MET A 409 -48.96 20.47 -22.62
N GLY A 410 -49.74 20.20 -23.67
CA GLY A 410 -49.80 21.14 -24.79
C GLY A 410 -50.87 20.94 -25.83
N GLU A 411 -51.99 20.24 -25.57
CA GLU A 411 -53.09 20.17 -26.53
C GLU A 411 -54.46 20.01 -25.84
N GLY A 412 -55.36 20.96 -26.08
CA GLY A 412 -56.79 20.67 -26.15
C GLY A 412 -57.72 21.32 -25.12
N MET A 413 -58.17 22.55 -25.39
CA MET A 413 -59.57 23.05 -25.29
C MET A 413 -59.54 24.57 -25.52
N GLY A 414 -60.25 25.21 -26.46
CA GLY A 414 -61.40 24.77 -27.23
C GLY A 414 -62.50 25.84 -27.23
N MET A 415 -62.37 26.81 -28.14
CA MET A 415 -63.45 27.46 -28.92
C MET A 415 -64.47 28.48 -28.33
N LYS A 416 -64.80 29.43 -29.25
CA LYS A 416 -65.99 30.31 -29.44
C LYS A 416 -66.00 31.63 -28.66
N ALA A 417 -66.40 32.79 -29.19
CA ALA A 417 -66.92 33.25 -30.49
C ALA A 417 -66.77 34.81 -30.51
N GLY A 418 -66.59 35.48 -31.66
CA GLY A 418 -67.69 36.30 -32.19
C GLY A 418 -67.22 37.63 -32.82
N PHE A 419 -67.53 37.77 -34.11
CA PHE A 419 -67.88 38.95 -34.92
C PHE A 419 -67.41 40.39 -34.60
N ASN A 420 -66.79 40.98 -35.64
CA ASN A 420 -66.96 42.31 -36.26
C ASN A 420 -66.96 43.63 -35.44
N ILE A 421 -66.15 44.55 -36.00
CA ILE A 421 -65.92 45.98 -35.76
C ILE A 421 -64.95 46.29 -34.61
#